data_AF-A0A653CL40-F1
#
_entry.id   AF-A0A653CL40-F1
#
_cell.length_a   1.000
_cell.length_b   1.000
_cell.length_c   1.000
_cell.angle_alpha   90.00
_cell.angle_beta   90.00
_cell.angle_gamma   90.00
#
_symmetry.space_group_name_H-M   'P 1'
#
loop_
_entity.id
_entity.type
_entity.pdbx_description
1 polymer ?
#
loop_
_entity_poly.entity_id
_entity_poly.type
_entity_poly.pdbx_seq_one_letter_code
_entity_poly.pdbx_strand_id
1 'polypeptide(L)'
;METNTQNHKLYKIVLTGGPCGGKTTGQARLCTFFENLGWKVFRVPETASVLLSGGVKFTDLDDKEAARFQENLLKTMLQIEDTFFELGRTCKRNCLIICDRGAMDASAFVTKERWESIMRENCWNSVELRDNRYNQIIHMVTAAKGAEEFYSIEDHNCRSENVELARELDTRAAASWVGHPYFDVIDNSTDFEDKIRRMIGSVCHKIGIDTGDRLLKNARKHKFLVEGPLPDDSVFPPFQDFEVVHNYLQSNSPNQVRLRKRGQKGHYSYIHTVRRQNTPGGQVIEVKTQIGHRDYINLLTQKDNSHFTIYKRRRCFIHDNQYFQLDIYEQPSHPRCKGLILLETYSALDEEQLLKTLPPFLNIKKEVTGNPDYSMYNLSLREDWKTSKKFCRSIIGPENRPSETGEKANQIEKSDSNGYSQTCKTNGYNRQEEIVMKPAVNGKI
;
A
#
# COMPACT_ATOMS: atom_id res chain seq x y z
N MET A 1 -42.71 -14.00 -13.79
CA MET A 1 -41.31 -13.63 -14.08
C MET A 1 -40.67 -13.25 -12.77
N GLU A 2 -39.99 -14.18 -12.11
CA GLU A 2 -39.29 -13.94 -10.86
C GLU A 2 -38.07 -13.06 -11.14
N THR A 3 -38.10 -11.81 -10.66
CA THR A 3 -36.93 -10.94 -10.64
C THR A 3 -35.96 -11.51 -9.60
N ASN A 4 -34.95 -12.23 -10.07
CA ASN A 4 -33.84 -12.69 -9.27
C ASN A 4 -33.07 -11.47 -8.74
N THR A 5 -33.47 -10.93 -7.58
CA THR A 5 -32.73 -9.87 -6.88
C THR A 5 -31.41 -10.48 -6.43
N GLN A 6 -30.36 -10.33 -7.25
CA GLN A 6 -29.00 -10.65 -6.81
C GLN A 6 -28.72 -9.81 -5.57
N ASN A 7 -28.71 -10.45 -4.40
CA ASN A 7 -28.52 -9.79 -3.13
C ASN A 7 -27.03 -9.42 -2.99
N HIS A 8 -26.66 -8.24 -3.49
CA HIS A 8 -25.29 -7.76 -3.45
C HIS A 8 -24.87 -7.44 -2.01
N LYS A 9 -23.71 -7.94 -1.60
CA LYS A 9 -23.18 -7.70 -0.25
C LYS A 9 -22.69 -6.26 -0.13
N LEU A 10 -23.16 -5.53 0.87
CA LEU A 10 -22.58 -4.26 1.32
C LEU A 10 -21.78 -4.51 2.60
N TYR A 11 -20.49 -4.22 2.58
CA TYR A 11 -19.60 -4.40 3.73
C TYR A 11 -18.87 -3.10 4.07
N LYS A 12 -18.99 -2.66 5.32
CA LYS A 12 -18.48 -1.37 5.82
C LYS A 12 -17.37 -1.62 6.82
N ILE A 13 -16.18 -1.10 6.55
CA ILE A 13 -15.02 -1.25 7.44
C ILE A 13 -14.49 0.10 7.88
N VAL A 14 -13.90 0.13 9.07
CA VAL A 14 -13.11 1.27 9.56
C VAL A 14 -11.64 0.87 9.61
N LEU A 15 -10.77 1.71 9.05
CA LEU A 15 -9.33 1.67 9.36
C LEU A 15 -9.02 2.72 10.42
N THR A 16 -8.69 2.28 11.63
CA THR A 16 -8.31 3.13 12.77
C THR A 16 -6.84 2.91 13.14
N GLY A 17 -6.32 3.75 14.04
CA GLY A 17 -4.98 3.64 14.60
C GLY A 17 -4.20 4.95 14.64
N GLY A 18 -3.01 4.90 15.24
CA GLY A 18 -2.13 6.07 15.36
C GLY A 18 -1.53 6.55 14.03
N PRO A 19 -0.79 7.67 14.04
CA PRO A 19 -0.03 8.11 12.87
C PRO A 19 0.96 7.04 12.44
N CYS A 20 1.31 7.00 11.15
CA CYS A 20 2.26 6.03 10.59
C CYS A 20 1.92 4.53 10.82
N GLY A 21 0.65 4.19 11.03
CA GLY A 21 0.20 2.78 11.10
C GLY A 21 0.06 2.06 9.75
N GLY A 22 0.13 2.80 8.64
CA GLY A 22 -0.04 2.26 7.28
C GLY A 22 -1.47 2.32 6.74
N LYS A 23 -2.39 3.06 7.39
CA LYS A 23 -3.80 3.18 6.99
C LYS A 23 -3.98 3.58 5.52
N THR A 24 -3.35 4.66 5.06
CA THR A 24 -3.49 5.15 3.68
C THR A 24 -3.05 4.11 2.64
N THR A 25 -1.91 3.45 2.88
CA THR A 25 -1.43 2.35 2.03
C THR A 25 -2.38 1.15 2.09
N GLY A 26 -2.88 0.81 3.28
CA GLY A 26 -3.88 -0.23 3.50
C GLY A 26 -5.16 0.00 2.72
N GLN A 27 -5.74 1.20 2.77
CA GLN A 27 -6.92 1.56 1.98
C GLN A 27 -6.67 1.38 0.47
N ALA A 28 -5.53 1.85 -0.05
CA ALA A 28 -5.20 1.71 -1.46
C ALA A 28 -5.07 0.23 -1.88
N ARG A 29 -4.53 -0.61 -0.99
CA ARG A 29 -4.32 -2.04 -1.21
C ARG A 29 -5.63 -2.83 -1.12
N LEU A 30 -6.49 -2.54 -0.14
CA LEU A 30 -7.86 -3.07 -0.06
C LEU A 30 -8.67 -2.68 -1.28
N CYS A 31 -8.65 -1.40 -1.66
CA CYS A 31 -9.34 -0.91 -2.85
C CYS A 31 -8.93 -1.69 -4.11
N THR A 32 -7.62 -1.75 -4.38
CA THR A 32 -7.09 -2.49 -5.53
C THR A 32 -7.47 -3.97 -5.47
N PHE A 33 -7.39 -4.60 -4.29
CA PHE A 33 -7.70 -6.02 -4.12
C PHE A 33 -9.17 -6.32 -4.41
N PHE A 34 -10.10 -5.61 -3.78
CA PHE A 34 -11.54 -5.84 -3.93
C PHE A 34 -12.05 -5.42 -5.32
N GLU A 35 -11.56 -4.33 -5.90
CA GLU A 35 -11.92 -3.95 -7.28
C GLU A 35 -11.50 -5.03 -8.29
N ASN A 36 -10.35 -5.67 -8.08
CA ASN A 36 -9.90 -6.79 -8.91
C ASN A 36 -10.76 -8.05 -8.74
N LEU A 37 -11.40 -8.23 -7.58
CA LEU A 37 -12.42 -9.27 -7.36
C LEU A 37 -13.81 -8.88 -7.94
N GLY A 38 -13.91 -7.76 -8.64
CA GLY A 38 -15.15 -7.28 -9.23
C GLY A 38 -16.03 -6.45 -8.30
N TRP A 39 -15.62 -6.19 -7.05
CA TRP A 39 -16.38 -5.38 -6.10
C TRP A 39 -16.34 -3.89 -6.48
N LYS A 40 -17.38 -3.14 -6.10
CA LYS A 40 -17.31 -1.68 -6.04
C LYS A 40 -16.65 -1.29 -4.72
N VAL A 41 -15.67 -0.42 -4.75
CA VAL A 41 -15.08 0.13 -3.53
C VAL A 41 -15.37 1.63 -3.42
N PHE A 42 -15.83 2.07 -2.25
CA PHE A 42 -15.89 3.46 -1.84
C PHE A 42 -14.90 3.71 -0.71
N ARG A 43 -14.31 4.90 -0.70
CA ARG A 43 -13.40 5.36 0.36
C ARG A 43 -13.97 6.64 0.93
N VAL A 44 -14.30 6.60 2.22
CA VAL A 44 -14.78 7.76 2.96
C VAL A 44 -13.54 8.51 3.46
N PRO A 45 -13.35 9.78 3.08
CA PRO A 45 -12.18 10.55 3.49
C PRO A 45 -12.21 10.84 4.99
N GLU A 46 -11.04 11.07 5.59
CA GLU A 46 -10.93 11.51 6.98
C GLU A 46 -11.56 12.91 7.15
N THR A 47 -12.71 12.98 7.82
CA THR A 47 -13.47 14.22 8.02
C THR A 47 -12.65 15.32 8.69
N ALA A 48 -11.77 14.97 9.64
CA ALA A 48 -10.87 15.92 10.27
C ALA A 48 -9.99 16.63 9.23
N SER A 49 -9.40 15.88 8.30
CA SER A 49 -8.57 16.41 7.22
C SER A 49 -9.37 17.31 6.28
N VAL A 50 -10.63 16.97 5.99
CA VAL A 50 -11.55 17.82 5.19
C VAL A 50 -11.76 19.17 5.87
N LEU A 51 -12.12 19.18 7.15
CA LEU A 51 -12.39 20.41 7.91
C LEU A 51 -11.12 21.27 8.09
N LEU A 52 -9.98 20.65 8.42
CA LEU A 52 -8.70 21.34 8.59
C LEU A 52 -8.21 21.96 7.28
N SER A 53 -8.37 21.26 6.16
CA SER A 53 -8.04 21.81 4.83
C SER A 53 -8.91 23.02 4.45
N GLY A 54 -10.09 23.14 5.06
CA GLY A 54 -10.98 24.30 4.92
C GLY A 54 -10.57 25.53 5.73
N GLY A 55 -9.45 25.48 6.47
CA GLY A 55 -8.92 26.61 7.23
C GLY A 55 -9.19 26.56 8.74
N VAL A 56 -9.78 25.48 9.26
CA VAL A 56 -9.93 25.31 10.71
C VAL A 56 -8.56 25.05 11.34
N LYS A 57 -8.24 25.79 12.41
CA LYS A 57 -7.02 25.60 13.19
C LYS A 57 -7.39 25.37 14.65
N PHE A 58 -6.95 24.24 15.20
CA PHE A 58 -7.20 23.92 16.62
C PHE A 58 -6.57 24.92 17.58
N THR A 59 -5.46 25.57 17.20
CA THR A 59 -4.78 26.58 18.00
C THR A 59 -5.60 27.83 18.25
N ASP A 60 -6.63 28.05 17.42
CA ASP A 60 -7.42 29.28 17.42
C ASP A 60 -8.72 29.09 18.23
N LEU A 61 -8.95 27.89 18.79
CA LEU A 61 -10.18 27.53 19.50
C LEU A 61 -9.96 27.54 21.01
N ASP A 62 -10.86 28.18 21.75
CA ASP A 62 -10.95 27.98 23.20
C ASP A 62 -11.56 26.60 23.55
N ASP A 63 -11.57 26.22 24.83
CA ASP A 63 -12.08 24.92 25.26
C ASP A 63 -13.54 24.67 24.86
N LYS A 64 -14.39 25.71 24.85
CA LYS A 64 -15.82 25.58 24.49
C LYS A 64 -15.95 25.42 22.97
N GLU A 65 -15.19 26.19 22.20
CA GLU A 65 -15.15 26.14 20.75
C GLU A 65 -14.58 24.81 20.25
N ALA A 66 -13.51 24.32 20.87
CA ALA A 66 -12.93 23.01 20.58
C ALA A 66 -13.96 21.91 20.82
N ALA A 67 -14.72 22.00 21.91
CA ALA A 67 -15.71 21.00 22.25
C ALA A 67 -16.96 21.04 21.35
N ARG A 68 -17.34 22.21 20.83
CA ARG A 68 -18.37 22.36 19.78
C ARG A 68 -17.86 21.90 18.42
N PHE A 69 -16.57 22.13 18.14
CA PHE A 69 -15.92 21.65 16.93
C PHE A 69 -15.94 20.12 16.88
N GLN A 70 -15.62 19.44 17.99
CA GLN A 70 -15.66 17.96 18.05
C GLN A 70 -17.05 17.39 17.79
N GLU A 71 -18.10 18.04 18.32
CA GLU A 71 -19.49 17.69 18.01
C GLU A 71 -19.79 17.86 16.51
N ASN A 72 -19.44 19.01 15.92
CA ASN A 72 -19.65 19.28 14.50
C ASN A 72 -18.85 18.33 13.60
N LEU A 73 -17.64 17.97 14.01
CA LEU A 73 -16.80 16.99 13.32
C LEU A 73 -17.48 15.63 13.28
N LEU A 74 -18.04 15.17 14.41
CA LEU A 74 -18.78 13.91 14.46
C LEU A 74 -20.06 13.98 13.60
N LYS A 75 -20.87 15.04 13.69
CA LYS A 75 -22.05 15.23 12.82
C LYS A 75 -21.69 15.15 11.34
N THR A 76 -20.62 15.83 10.96
CA THR A 76 -20.13 15.85 9.57
C THR A 76 -19.66 14.46 9.14
N MET A 77 -18.94 13.76 10.01
CA MET A 77 -18.47 12.40 9.73
C MET A 77 -19.64 11.45 9.49
N LEU A 78 -20.66 11.48 10.35
CA LEU A 78 -21.86 10.66 10.19
C LEU A 78 -22.58 10.95 8.87
N GLN A 79 -22.73 12.22 8.51
CA GLN A 79 -23.38 12.62 7.26
C GLN A 79 -22.62 12.16 6.01
N ILE A 80 -21.29 12.31 5.99
CA ILE A 80 -20.45 11.87 4.87
C ILE A 80 -20.54 10.34 4.75
N GLU A 81 -20.39 9.61 5.86
CA GLU A 81 -20.51 8.16 5.89
C GLU A 81 -21.89 7.69 5.41
N ASP A 82 -22.98 8.28 5.89
CA ASP A 82 -24.35 7.93 5.48
C ASP A 82 -24.54 8.11 3.97
N THR A 83 -23.97 9.18 3.42
CA THR A 83 -23.98 9.42 1.97
C THR A 83 -23.31 8.27 1.21
N PHE A 84 -22.13 7.82 1.66
CA PHE A 84 -21.45 6.68 1.03
C PHE A 84 -22.17 5.36 1.27
N PHE A 85 -22.77 5.16 2.45
CA PHE A 85 -23.55 3.96 2.75
C PHE A 85 -24.77 3.85 1.84
N GLU A 86 -25.45 4.95 1.56
CA GLU A 86 -26.57 5.00 0.62
C GLU A 86 -26.11 4.72 -0.82
N LEU A 87 -24.98 5.31 -1.25
CA LEU A 87 -24.37 4.97 -2.54
C LEU A 87 -23.97 3.48 -2.62
N GLY A 88 -23.55 2.88 -1.52
CA GLY A 88 -23.28 1.45 -1.40
C GLY A 88 -24.52 0.59 -1.59
N ARG A 89 -25.65 0.96 -0.96
CA ARG A 89 -26.94 0.25 -1.07
C ARG A 89 -27.49 0.27 -2.49
N THR A 90 -27.23 1.32 -3.26
CA THR A 90 -27.69 1.46 -4.65
C THR A 90 -26.77 0.78 -5.67
N CYS A 91 -25.66 0.16 -5.24
CA CYS A 91 -24.75 -0.54 -6.13
C CYS A 91 -25.32 -1.87 -6.67
N LYS A 92 -25.17 -2.08 -7.98
CA LYS A 92 -25.55 -3.32 -8.70
C LYS A 92 -24.48 -4.43 -8.62
N ARG A 93 -23.59 -4.36 -7.63
CA ARG A 93 -22.52 -5.33 -7.39
C ARG A 93 -22.09 -5.25 -5.93
N ASN A 94 -21.43 -6.30 -5.44
CA ASN A 94 -20.88 -6.31 -4.08
C ASN A 94 -20.06 -5.04 -3.83
N CYS A 95 -20.24 -4.43 -2.67
CA CYS A 95 -19.67 -3.13 -2.34
C CYS A 95 -18.91 -3.18 -1.01
N LEU A 96 -17.67 -2.69 -1.03
CA LEU A 96 -16.87 -2.44 0.15
C LEU A 96 -16.77 -0.92 0.37
N ILE A 97 -17.09 -0.47 1.58
CA ILE A 97 -16.90 0.92 2.00
C ILE A 97 -15.81 0.95 3.06
N ILE A 98 -14.77 1.73 2.81
CA ILE A 98 -13.61 1.87 3.68
C ILE A 98 -13.63 3.27 4.29
N CYS A 99 -13.85 3.35 5.61
CA CYS A 99 -13.78 4.60 6.36
C CYS A 99 -12.37 4.84 6.89
N ASP A 100 -11.78 5.99 6.54
CA ASP A 100 -10.53 6.47 7.15
C ASP A 100 -10.85 7.12 8.49
N ARG A 101 -10.74 6.33 9.57
CA ARG A 101 -11.36 6.55 10.87
C ARG A 101 -12.90 6.48 10.83
N GLY A 102 -13.51 6.17 11.97
CA GLY A 102 -14.97 6.10 12.12
C GLY A 102 -15.46 6.89 13.32
N ALA A 103 -16.77 6.86 13.57
CA ALA A 103 -17.45 7.68 14.57
C ALA A 103 -16.81 7.62 15.96
N MET A 104 -16.39 6.42 16.38
CA MET A 104 -15.78 6.25 17.70
C MET A 104 -14.38 6.85 17.82
N ASP A 105 -13.63 7.02 16.71
CA ASP A 105 -12.32 7.69 16.73
C ASP A 105 -12.42 9.14 17.27
N ALA A 106 -13.57 9.81 17.13
CA ALA A 106 -13.78 11.15 17.69
C ALA A 106 -13.66 11.15 19.22
N SER A 107 -14.06 10.07 19.90
CA SER A 107 -13.92 9.93 21.36
C SER A 107 -12.46 9.93 21.81
N ALA A 108 -11.52 9.55 20.93
CA ALA A 108 -10.10 9.55 21.22
C ALA A 108 -9.54 10.97 21.39
N PHE A 109 -10.26 12.05 21.03
CA PHE A 109 -9.77 13.43 21.07
C PHE A 109 -10.44 14.30 22.14
N VAL A 110 -11.38 13.76 22.91
CA VAL A 110 -12.11 14.47 23.98
C VAL A 110 -12.04 13.69 25.29
N THR A 111 -12.34 14.36 26.41
CA THR A 111 -12.52 13.67 27.69
C THR A 111 -13.78 12.82 27.67
N LYS A 112 -13.85 11.81 28.56
CA LYS A 112 -15.00 10.91 28.66
C LYS A 112 -16.28 11.68 29.01
N GLU A 113 -16.19 12.63 29.94
CA GLU A 113 -17.33 13.44 30.38
C GLU A 113 -17.86 14.27 29.21
N ARG A 114 -16.97 14.82 28.38
CA ARG A 114 -17.37 15.60 27.21
C ARG A 114 -17.97 14.71 26.13
N TRP A 115 -17.40 13.54 25.88
CA TRP A 115 -17.97 12.55 24.96
C TRP A 115 -19.39 12.17 25.36
N GLU A 116 -19.63 11.87 26.63
CA GLU A 116 -20.96 11.54 27.15
C GLU A 116 -21.95 12.71 27.01
N SER A 117 -21.49 13.96 27.19
CA SER A 117 -22.31 15.15 26.92
C SER A 117 -22.73 15.23 25.45
N ILE A 118 -21.77 15.11 24.52
CA ILE A 118 -22.03 15.16 23.07
C ILE A 118 -23.02 14.07 22.65
N MET A 119 -22.84 12.85 23.15
CA MET A 119 -23.73 11.73 22.86
C MET A 119 -25.16 11.99 23.33
N ARG A 120 -25.32 12.50 24.55
CA ARG A 120 -26.63 12.80 25.16
C ARG A 120 -27.33 13.98 24.46
N GLU A 121 -26.62 15.06 24.19
CA GLU A 121 -27.15 16.25 23.52
C GLU A 121 -27.66 15.95 22.10
N ASN A 122 -27.08 14.95 21.43
CA ASN A 122 -27.44 14.56 20.07
C ASN A 122 -28.32 13.30 20.00
N CYS A 123 -28.77 12.79 21.15
CA CYS A 123 -29.55 11.55 21.25
C CYS A 123 -28.88 10.35 20.56
N TRP A 124 -27.55 10.31 20.56
CA TRP A 124 -26.78 9.18 20.05
C TRP A 124 -26.52 8.15 21.14
N ASN A 125 -26.34 6.91 20.73
CA ASN A 125 -25.94 5.83 21.63
C ASN A 125 -24.76 5.06 21.05
N SER A 126 -23.96 4.49 21.94
CA SER A 126 -22.71 3.84 21.55
C SER A 126 -22.93 2.55 20.77
N VAL A 127 -24.06 1.85 20.96
CA VAL A 127 -24.34 0.62 20.21
C VAL A 127 -24.58 0.92 18.73
N GLU A 128 -25.38 1.96 18.45
CA GLU A 128 -25.60 2.41 17.08
C GLU A 128 -24.32 2.89 16.42
N LEU A 129 -23.55 3.77 17.10
CA LEU A 129 -22.32 4.32 16.53
C LEU A 129 -21.19 3.30 16.40
N ARG A 130 -21.03 2.40 17.35
CA ARG A 130 -19.95 1.41 17.38
C ARG A 130 -20.34 0.17 16.58
N ASP A 131 -21.44 -0.50 16.94
CA ASP A 131 -21.74 -1.89 16.56
C ASP A 131 -22.57 -1.99 15.28
N ASN A 132 -23.66 -1.23 15.17
CA ASN A 132 -24.60 -1.37 14.04
C ASN A 132 -24.11 -0.64 12.78
N ARG A 133 -23.27 0.38 12.96
CA ARG A 133 -22.81 1.25 11.87
C ARG A 133 -21.75 0.60 10.99
N TYR A 134 -20.87 -0.23 11.56
CA TYR A 134 -19.76 -0.84 10.84
C TYR A 134 -19.82 -2.37 10.94
N ASN A 135 -19.37 -3.06 9.90
CA ASN A 135 -19.29 -4.52 9.94
C ASN A 135 -18.01 -5.01 10.62
N GLN A 136 -16.92 -4.23 10.50
CA GLN A 136 -15.61 -4.60 11.03
C GLN A 136 -14.76 -3.36 11.27
N ILE A 137 -13.97 -3.41 12.34
CA ILE A 137 -13.01 -2.38 12.71
C ILE A 137 -11.61 -2.98 12.64
N ILE A 138 -10.69 -2.27 12.00
CA ILE A 138 -9.32 -2.74 11.80
C ILE A 138 -8.37 -1.69 12.36
N HIS A 139 -7.71 -2.04 13.46
CA HIS A 139 -6.71 -1.21 14.10
C HIS A 139 -5.32 -1.48 13.50
N MET A 140 -4.82 -0.51 12.75
CA MET A 140 -3.49 -0.54 12.17
C MET A 140 -2.49 0.08 13.15
N VAL A 141 -1.77 -0.77 13.89
CA VAL A 141 -0.84 -0.33 14.94
C VAL A 141 0.25 0.59 14.36
N THR A 142 0.48 1.74 14.98
CA THR A 142 1.54 2.69 14.59
C THR A 142 2.92 2.02 14.49
N ALA A 143 3.76 2.43 13.51
CA ALA A 143 5.17 2.02 13.46
C ALA A 143 5.93 2.41 14.75
N ALA A 144 5.47 3.41 15.50
CA ALA A 144 6.03 3.76 16.80
C ALA A 144 5.92 2.65 17.87
N LYS A 145 5.23 1.52 17.59
CA LYS A 145 5.16 0.34 18.47
C LYS A 145 5.74 -0.89 17.77
N GLY A 146 6.99 -1.26 18.08
CA GLY A 146 7.61 -2.48 17.57
C GLY A 146 8.13 -2.42 16.13
N ALA A 147 8.23 -1.22 15.56
CA ALA A 147 8.80 -0.94 14.24
C ALA A 147 9.37 0.50 14.19
N GLU A 148 9.91 0.97 15.32
CA GLU A 148 10.28 2.37 15.56
C GLU A 148 11.30 2.90 14.55
N GLU A 149 12.17 2.02 14.05
CA GLU A 149 13.15 2.33 13.00
C GLU A 149 12.52 2.82 11.68
N PHE A 150 11.23 2.51 11.45
CA PHE A 150 10.47 2.94 10.27
C PHE A 150 9.54 4.14 10.56
N TYR A 151 9.54 4.67 11.78
CA TYR A 151 8.74 5.85 12.12
C TYR A 151 9.47 7.12 11.64
N SER A 152 8.99 7.69 10.54
CA SER A 152 9.51 8.95 9.96
C SER A 152 8.46 10.07 10.06
N ILE A 153 8.94 11.27 10.40
CA ILE A 153 8.16 12.52 10.45
C ILE A 153 8.34 13.33 9.15
N GLU A 154 9.37 13.01 8.35
CA GLU A 154 9.89 13.87 7.27
C GLU A 154 8.95 14.06 6.06
N ASP A 155 8.05 13.11 5.78
CA ASP A 155 7.18 13.14 4.58
C ASP A 155 5.74 13.62 4.85
N HIS A 156 5.42 14.02 6.08
CA HIS A 156 4.08 14.47 6.46
C HIS A 156 4.14 15.91 6.96
N ASN A 157 4.00 16.89 6.04
CA ASN A 157 3.98 18.35 6.27
C ASN A 157 3.00 18.86 7.37
N CYS A 158 2.23 17.98 8.02
CA CYS A 158 1.29 18.31 9.09
C CYS A 158 1.50 17.51 10.39
N ARG A 159 2.58 16.72 10.53
CA ARG A 159 2.80 15.88 11.71
C ARG A 159 4.02 16.33 12.50
N SER A 160 3.81 16.66 13.76
CA SER A 160 4.83 17.09 14.72
C SER A 160 4.98 16.12 15.89
N GLU A 161 4.23 15.00 15.87
CA GLU A 161 4.15 14.08 17.00
C GLU A 161 5.41 13.22 17.10
N ASN A 162 6.08 13.30 18.25
CA ASN A 162 7.17 12.39 18.62
C ASN A 162 6.66 10.94 18.75
N VAL A 163 7.60 10.01 18.85
CA VAL A 163 7.32 8.57 18.93
C VAL A 163 6.41 8.26 20.12
N GLU A 164 6.61 8.90 21.27
CA GLU A 164 5.82 8.71 22.49
C GLU A 164 4.36 9.14 22.29
N LEU A 165 4.13 10.33 21.74
CA LEU A 165 2.78 10.82 21.45
C LEU A 165 2.10 9.93 20.40
N ALA A 166 2.83 9.46 19.38
CA ALA A 166 2.29 8.52 18.41
C ALA A 166 1.83 7.20 19.05
N ARG A 167 2.57 6.68 20.03
CA ARG A 167 2.17 5.49 20.80
C ARG A 167 0.90 5.74 21.62
N GLU A 168 0.81 6.89 22.28
CA GLU A 168 -0.35 7.26 23.08
C GLU A 168 -1.60 7.40 22.21
N LEU A 169 -1.50 8.15 21.10
CA LEU A 169 -2.58 8.34 20.14
C LEU A 169 -3.06 7.00 19.55
N ASP A 170 -2.12 6.08 19.27
CA ASP A 170 -2.46 4.74 18.82
C ASP A 170 -3.24 3.94 19.89
N THR A 171 -2.82 4.01 21.16
CA THR A 171 -3.53 3.36 22.27
C THR A 171 -4.93 3.94 22.45
N ARG A 172 -5.08 5.27 22.39
CA ARG A 172 -6.37 5.95 22.51
C ARG A 172 -7.31 5.56 21.37
N ALA A 173 -6.81 5.53 20.13
CA ALA A 173 -7.58 5.09 18.97
C ALA A 173 -8.08 3.65 19.12
N ALA A 174 -7.22 2.73 19.57
CA ALA A 174 -7.65 1.35 19.86
C ALA A 174 -8.71 1.30 20.97
N ALA A 175 -8.50 2.06 22.05
CA ALA A 175 -9.39 2.10 23.21
C ALA A 175 -10.81 2.57 22.85
N SER A 176 -10.93 3.52 21.92
CA SER A 176 -12.23 4.03 21.43
C SER A 176 -13.13 2.96 20.82
N TRP A 177 -12.57 1.87 20.32
CA TRP A 177 -13.30 0.78 19.67
C TRP A 177 -13.51 -0.45 20.55
N VAL A 178 -13.04 -0.42 21.80
CA VAL A 178 -13.21 -1.52 22.75
C VAL A 178 -14.70 -1.84 22.92
N GLY A 179 -15.03 -3.12 22.76
CA GLY A 179 -16.38 -3.66 22.84
C GLY A 179 -17.09 -3.84 21.49
N HIS A 180 -16.49 -3.41 20.36
CA HIS A 180 -17.01 -3.80 19.04
C HIS A 180 -16.84 -5.32 18.83
N PRO A 181 -17.86 -6.07 18.36
CA PRO A 181 -17.80 -7.53 18.23
C PRO A 181 -16.77 -8.02 17.20
N TYR A 182 -16.45 -7.20 16.20
CA TYR A 182 -15.53 -7.53 15.12
C TYR A 182 -14.41 -6.48 15.06
N PHE A 183 -13.48 -6.57 16.00
CA PHE A 183 -12.31 -5.69 16.14
C PHE A 183 -11.03 -6.48 15.90
N ASP A 184 -10.33 -6.18 14.81
CA ASP A 184 -9.09 -6.84 14.39
C ASP A 184 -7.88 -5.91 14.59
N VAL A 185 -6.83 -6.41 15.25
CA VAL A 185 -5.59 -5.66 15.49
C VAL A 185 -4.49 -6.17 14.57
N ILE A 186 -3.93 -5.27 13.77
CA ILE A 186 -2.83 -5.56 12.84
C ILE A 186 -1.55 -4.89 13.36
N ASP A 187 -0.78 -5.66 14.11
CA ASP A 187 0.48 -5.26 14.75
C ASP A 187 1.69 -5.19 13.77
N ASN A 188 2.87 -4.85 14.28
CA ASN A 188 4.12 -4.81 13.51
C ASN A 188 5.00 -6.06 13.71
N SER A 189 4.41 -7.21 14.03
CA SER A 189 5.14 -8.48 14.23
C SER A 189 5.75 -9.07 12.95
N THR A 190 5.42 -8.49 11.80
CA THR A 190 5.87 -8.89 10.47
C THR A 190 6.35 -7.67 9.72
N ASP A 191 6.98 -7.89 8.56
CA ASP A 191 7.31 -6.78 7.66
C ASP A 191 6.04 -6.04 7.19
N PHE A 192 6.24 -4.88 6.56
CA PHE A 192 5.13 -4.01 6.18
C PHE A 192 4.22 -4.64 5.13
N GLU A 193 4.74 -5.42 4.18
CA GLU A 193 3.92 -6.05 3.14
C GLU A 193 3.04 -7.17 3.72
N ASP A 194 3.58 -7.97 4.64
CA ASP A 194 2.85 -9.00 5.36
C ASP A 194 1.85 -8.41 6.34
N LYS A 195 2.16 -7.25 6.94
CA LYS A 195 1.19 -6.49 7.73
C LYS A 195 -0.03 -6.12 6.89
N ILE A 196 0.18 -5.57 5.69
CA ILE A 196 -0.90 -5.24 4.75
C ILE A 196 -1.64 -6.51 4.30
N ARG A 197 -0.92 -7.62 4.09
CA ARG A 197 -1.53 -8.91 3.72
C ARG A 197 -2.44 -9.45 4.81
N ARG A 198 -2.00 -9.43 6.08
CA ARG A 198 -2.81 -9.81 7.25
C ARG A 198 -4.05 -8.95 7.38
N MET A 199 -3.92 -7.63 7.14
CA MET A 199 -5.07 -6.72 7.11
C MET A 199 -6.09 -7.13 6.04
N ILE A 200 -5.66 -7.38 4.79
CA ILE A 200 -6.57 -7.84 3.72
C ILE A 200 -7.18 -9.21 4.07
N GLY A 201 -6.37 -10.13 4.60
CA GLY A 201 -6.81 -11.47 4.99
C GLY A 201 -7.88 -11.44 6.07
N SER A 202 -7.72 -10.59 7.09
CA SER A 202 -8.71 -10.36 8.13
C SER A 202 -10.05 -9.89 7.55
N VAL A 203 -10.03 -8.95 6.60
CA VAL A 203 -11.27 -8.50 5.91
C VAL A 203 -11.91 -9.64 5.11
N CYS A 204 -11.12 -10.36 4.33
CA CYS A 204 -11.65 -11.45 3.49
C CYS A 204 -12.25 -12.57 4.33
N HIS A 205 -11.58 -12.96 5.41
CA HIS A 205 -12.04 -13.97 6.35
C HIS A 205 -13.40 -13.60 6.94
N LYS A 206 -13.58 -12.34 7.38
CA LYS A 206 -14.87 -11.87 7.94
C LYS A 206 -15.98 -11.74 6.91
N ILE A 207 -15.67 -11.35 5.67
CA ILE A 207 -16.65 -11.30 4.58
C ILE A 207 -17.05 -12.72 4.10
N GLY A 208 -16.20 -13.71 4.35
CA GLY A 208 -16.32 -15.07 3.82
C GLY A 208 -15.89 -15.17 2.35
N ILE A 209 -14.87 -14.39 1.95
CA ILE A 209 -14.22 -14.54 0.66
C ILE A 209 -13.09 -15.56 0.82
N ASP A 210 -13.17 -16.66 0.09
CA ASP A 210 -12.04 -17.56 -0.07
C ASP A 210 -10.97 -16.87 -0.91
N THR A 211 -9.82 -16.63 -0.29
CA THR A 211 -8.67 -15.98 -0.91
C THR A 211 -7.70 -16.99 -1.51
N GLY A 212 -8.01 -18.29 -1.41
CA GLY A 212 -7.09 -19.37 -1.70
C GLY A 212 -5.80 -19.20 -0.90
N ASP A 213 -4.69 -19.49 -1.56
CA ASP A 213 -3.34 -19.45 -1.02
C ASP A 213 -2.69 -18.05 -1.09
N ARG A 214 -3.29 -17.12 -1.84
CA ARG A 214 -2.71 -15.79 -2.16
C ARG A 214 -2.38 -14.91 -0.95
N LEU A 215 -3.10 -15.10 0.16
CA LEU A 215 -2.90 -14.32 1.40
C LEU A 215 -2.17 -15.10 2.49
N LEU A 216 -1.75 -16.34 2.23
CA LEU A 216 -0.91 -17.08 3.16
C LEU A 216 0.45 -16.38 3.32
N LYS A 217 1.08 -16.53 4.48
CA LYS A 217 2.35 -15.85 4.84
C LYS A 217 3.46 -16.09 3.81
N ASN A 218 3.55 -17.30 3.28
CA ASN A 218 4.55 -17.69 2.28
C ASN A 218 4.17 -17.31 0.84
N ALA A 219 3.05 -16.60 0.60
CA ALA A 219 2.68 -16.23 -0.75
C ALA A 219 3.69 -15.24 -1.34
N ARG A 220 4.27 -15.59 -2.48
CA ARG A 220 5.25 -14.76 -3.18
C ARG A 220 4.70 -14.38 -4.54
N LYS A 221 5.22 -13.28 -5.08
CA LYS A 221 4.89 -12.87 -6.43
C LYS A 221 5.61 -13.80 -7.41
N HIS A 222 4.86 -14.42 -8.29
CA HIS A 222 5.40 -15.18 -9.41
C HIS A 222 5.18 -14.42 -10.71
N LYS A 223 6.17 -14.48 -11.60
CA LYS A 223 6.14 -13.85 -12.92
C LYS A 223 6.66 -14.83 -13.95
N PHE A 224 5.89 -15.06 -14.99
CA PHE A 224 6.21 -15.98 -16.07
C PHE A 224 6.28 -15.26 -17.41
N LEU A 225 7.21 -15.68 -18.26
CA LEU A 225 7.28 -15.26 -19.65
C LEU A 225 6.30 -16.10 -20.47
N VAL A 226 5.39 -15.42 -21.18
CA VAL A 226 4.45 -16.04 -22.11
C VAL A 226 4.92 -15.77 -23.53
N GLU A 227 5.07 -16.81 -24.35
CA GLU A 227 5.39 -16.65 -25.76
C GLU A 227 4.13 -16.42 -26.57
N GLY A 228 4.17 -15.40 -27.43
CA GLY A 228 3.07 -15.09 -28.35
C GLY A 228 3.05 -16.00 -29.59
N PRO A 229 1.97 -15.95 -30.38
CA PRO A 229 0.78 -15.11 -30.20
C PRO A 229 -0.12 -15.59 -29.05
N LEU A 230 -0.94 -14.70 -28.50
CA LEU A 230 -1.96 -15.09 -27.53
C LEU A 230 -3.07 -15.90 -28.22
N PRO A 231 -3.69 -16.85 -27.49
CA PRO A 231 -4.85 -17.57 -28.01
C PRO A 231 -6.05 -16.62 -28.14
N ASP A 232 -7.09 -17.09 -28.81
CA ASP A 232 -8.33 -16.35 -29.00
C ASP A 232 -9.00 -15.99 -27.66
N ASP A 233 -9.70 -14.85 -27.60
CA ASP A 233 -10.34 -14.38 -26.37
C ASP A 233 -11.39 -15.38 -25.83
N SER A 234 -11.97 -16.24 -26.68
CA SER A 234 -12.95 -17.26 -26.29
C SER A 234 -12.41 -18.35 -25.37
N VAL A 235 -11.10 -18.61 -25.36
CA VAL A 235 -10.53 -19.63 -24.46
C VAL A 235 -10.25 -19.10 -23.05
N PHE A 236 -10.28 -17.77 -22.86
CA PHE A 236 -10.07 -17.18 -21.55
C PHE A 236 -11.32 -17.34 -20.68
N PRO A 237 -11.17 -17.58 -19.38
CA PRO A 237 -12.26 -17.38 -18.43
C PRO A 237 -12.68 -15.90 -18.42
N PRO A 238 -13.82 -15.54 -17.80
CA PRO A 238 -14.23 -14.15 -17.69
C PRO A 238 -13.09 -13.24 -17.24
N PHE A 239 -12.79 -12.23 -18.06
CA PHE A 239 -11.64 -11.35 -17.86
C PHE A 239 -12.03 -9.87 -17.95
N GLN A 240 -11.11 -9.01 -17.49
CA GLN A 240 -11.20 -7.56 -17.63
C GLN A 240 -9.87 -7.01 -18.14
N ASP A 241 -9.94 -6.18 -19.18
CA ASP A 241 -8.77 -5.52 -19.75
C ASP A 241 -8.66 -4.08 -19.25
N PHE A 242 -7.42 -3.69 -18.92
CA PHE A 242 -7.09 -2.35 -18.47
C PHE A 242 -5.96 -1.78 -19.30
N GLU A 243 -6.11 -0.53 -19.72
CA GLU A 243 -5.01 0.27 -20.23
C GLU A 243 -4.13 0.70 -19.06
N VAL A 244 -2.83 0.42 -19.14
CA VAL A 244 -1.88 0.77 -18.09
C VAL A 244 -0.67 1.47 -18.69
N VAL A 245 -0.39 2.67 -18.17
CA VAL A 245 0.75 3.50 -18.57
C VAL A 245 1.64 3.72 -17.35
N HIS A 246 2.94 3.49 -17.50
CA HIS A 246 3.93 3.77 -16.46
C HIS A 246 4.97 4.78 -16.94
N ASN A 247 5.32 5.71 -16.05
CA ASN A 247 6.39 6.67 -16.23
C ASN A 247 7.31 6.64 -15.02
N TYR A 248 8.62 6.55 -15.24
CA TYR A 248 9.60 6.76 -14.19
C TYR A 248 9.91 8.25 -14.05
N LEU A 249 10.04 8.72 -12.82
CA LEU A 249 10.41 10.10 -12.50
C LEU A 249 11.87 10.15 -12.07
N GLN A 250 12.46 11.34 -12.12
CA GLN A 250 13.82 11.56 -11.66
C GLN A 250 13.95 11.23 -10.16
N SER A 251 14.93 10.42 -9.79
CA SER A 251 15.24 10.09 -8.40
C SER A 251 16.71 9.72 -8.23
N ASN A 252 17.24 9.90 -7.02
CA ASN A 252 18.60 9.51 -6.68
C ASN A 252 18.68 7.98 -6.54
N SER A 253 19.59 7.34 -7.27
CA SER A 253 19.88 5.91 -7.12
C SER A 253 20.29 5.59 -5.66
N PRO A 254 19.82 4.49 -5.05
CA PRO A 254 19.03 3.38 -5.62
C PRO A 254 17.51 3.58 -5.60
N ASN A 255 17.02 4.77 -5.19
CA ASN A 255 15.58 5.03 -5.08
C ASN A 255 14.94 5.09 -6.46
N GLN A 256 13.71 4.58 -6.55
CA GLN A 256 12.93 4.58 -7.79
C GLN A 256 11.59 5.25 -7.54
N VAL A 257 11.26 6.23 -8.37
CA VAL A 257 9.96 6.89 -8.34
C VAL A 257 9.24 6.63 -9.65
N ARG A 258 7.96 6.22 -9.57
CA ARG A 258 7.14 5.95 -10.75
C ARG A 258 5.70 6.43 -10.59
N LEU A 259 5.12 6.87 -11.69
CA LEU A 259 3.70 7.10 -11.85
C LEU A 259 3.07 5.97 -12.64
N ARG A 260 1.86 5.57 -12.23
CA ARG A 260 1.01 4.63 -12.96
C ARG A 260 -0.34 5.27 -13.23
N LYS A 261 -0.74 5.32 -14.49
CA LYS A 261 -2.12 5.54 -14.93
C LYS A 261 -2.71 4.19 -15.30
N ARG A 262 -3.84 3.80 -14.71
CA ARG A 262 -4.56 2.56 -15.04
C ARG A 262 -6.03 2.85 -15.20
N GLY A 263 -6.66 2.36 -16.27
CA GLY A 263 -8.08 2.60 -16.50
C GLY A 263 -8.69 1.74 -17.58
N GLN A 264 -9.98 1.97 -17.81
CA GLN A 264 -10.78 1.38 -18.89
C GLN A 264 -11.94 2.32 -19.20
N LYS A 265 -12.40 2.33 -20.46
CA LYS A 265 -13.57 3.10 -20.91
C LYS A 265 -13.50 4.60 -20.51
N GLY A 266 -12.32 5.21 -20.63
CA GLY A 266 -12.11 6.64 -20.33
C GLY A 266 -11.98 6.99 -18.84
N HIS A 267 -12.13 6.03 -17.92
CA HIS A 267 -11.97 6.26 -16.49
C HIS A 267 -10.64 5.72 -15.98
N TYR A 268 -9.88 6.55 -15.26
CA TYR A 268 -8.52 6.24 -14.84
C TYR A 268 -8.29 6.48 -13.35
N SER A 269 -7.43 5.63 -12.80
CA SER A 269 -6.81 5.74 -11.48
C SER A 269 -5.33 6.06 -11.64
N TYR A 270 -4.78 6.82 -10.70
CA TYR A 270 -3.40 7.27 -10.72
C TYR A 270 -2.71 6.89 -9.41
N ILE A 271 -1.54 6.29 -9.50
CA ILE A 271 -0.72 5.93 -8.35
C ILE A 271 0.69 6.47 -8.52
N HIS A 272 1.17 7.18 -7.51
CA HIS A 272 2.55 7.54 -7.31
C HIS A 272 3.21 6.48 -6.42
N THR A 273 4.25 5.82 -6.92
CA THR A 273 5.02 4.84 -6.14
C THR A 273 6.42 5.35 -5.91
N VAL A 274 6.85 5.37 -4.66
CA VAL A 274 8.20 5.72 -4.24
C VAL A 274 8.82 4.50 -3.58
N ARG A 275 9.89 3.99 -4.17
CA ARG A 275 10.69 2.88 -3.63
C ARG A 275 11.98 3.48 -3.08
N ARG A 276 12.16 3.44 -1.76
CA ARG A 276 13.36 3.92 -1.07
C ARG A 276 14.18 2.76 -0.50
N GLN A 277 15.48 2.91 -0.55
CA GLN A 277 16.42 2.06 0.18
C GLN A 277 17.36 2.98 0.95
N ASN A 278 17.13 3.07 2.26
CA ASN A 278 17.82 4.05 3.11
C ASN A 278 19.29 3.66 3.36
N THR A 279 19.61 2.36 3.32
CA THR A 279 20.96 1.83 3.54
C THR A 279 21.33 0.86 2.41
N PRO A 280 22.56 0.89 1.84
CA PRO A 280 22.99 -0.09 0.85
C PRO A 280 22.82 -1.52 1.36
N GLY A 281 22.03 -2.34 0.65
CA GLY A 281 21.70 -3.71 1.08
C GLY A 281 20.63 -3.82 2.18
N GLY A 282 20.14 -2.69 2.69
CA GLY A 282 19.05 -2.63 3.67
C GLY A 282 17.68 -2.89 3.06
N GLN A 283 16.65 -2.91 3.92
CA GLN A 283 15.27 -3.14 3.51
C GLN A 283 14.80 -2.08 2.52
N VAL A 284 14.10 -2.55 1.49
CA VAL A 284 13.50 -1.70 0.47
C VAL A 284 12.07 -1.38 0.91
N ILE A 285 11.75 -0.11 1.05
CA ILE A 285 10.42 0.38 1.41
C ILE A 285 9.73 0.88 0.13
N GLU A 286 8.61 0.27 -0.26
CA GLU A 286 7.78 0.72 -1.40
C GLU A 286 6.49 1.37 -0.90
N VAL A 287 6.39 2.69 -1.04
CA VAL A 287 5.20 3.48 -0.69
C VAL A 287 4.37 3.74 -1.94
N LYS A 288 3.05 3.47 -1.86
CA LYS A 288 2.09 3.70 -2.94
C LYS A 288 1.03 4.70 -2.50
N THR A 289 1.01 5.86 -3.15
CA THR A 289 0.06 6.94 -2.88
C THR A 289 -0.89 7.07 -4.06
N GLN A 290 -2.20 7.02 -3.80
CA GLN A 290 -3.18 7.36 -4.83
C GLN A 290 -3.24 8.88 -4.99
N ILE A 291 -3.25 9.34 -6.23
CA ILE A 291 -3.21 10.78 -6.56
C ILE A 291 -4.35 11.15 -7.51
N GLY A 292 -4.68 12.45 -7.58
CA GLY A 292 -5.64 12.98 -8.55
C GLY A 292 -5.07 13.09 -9.96
N HIS A 293 -5.93 13.36 -10.94
CA HIS A 293 -5.51 13.62 -12.32
C HIS A 293 -4.58 14.84 -12.42
N ARG A 294 -4.90 15.92 -11.69
CA ARG A 294 -4.09 17.15 -11.66
C ARG A 294 -2.68 16.88 -11.14
N ASP A 295 -2.55 16.19 -10.01
CA ASP A 295 -1.25 15.84 -9.43
C ASP A 295 -0.46 14.92 -10.34
N TYR A 296 -1.13 13.97 -11.01
CA TYR A 296 -0.49 13.10 -12.00
C TYR A 296 0.12 13.91 -13.14
N ILE A 297 -0.61 14.88 -13.71
CA ILE A 297 -0.09 15.76 -14.78
C ILE A 297 1.08 16.61 -14.27
N ASN A 298 0.96 17.17 -13.07
CA ASN A 298 2.03 17.98 -12.47
C ASN A 298 3.30 17.16 -12.25
N LEU A 299 3.20 15.97 -11.64
CA LEU A 299 4.35 15.10 -11.40
C LEU A 299 4.96 14.54 -12.68
N LEU A 300 4.16 14.39 -13.75
CA LEU A 300 4.66 13.93 -15.05
C LEU A 300 5.69 14.89 -15.67
N THR A 301 5.72 16.15 -15.24
CA THR A 301 6.77 17.12 -15.65
C THR A 301 8.17 16.71 -15.20
N GLN A 302 8.29 15.89 -14.15
CA GLN A 302 9.55 15.39 -13.60
C GLN A 302 9.96 14.03 -14.18
N LYS A 303 9.41 13.66 -15.34
CA LYS A 303 9.70 12.39 -16.01
C LYS A 303 11.19 12.23 -16.25
N ASP A 304 11.71 11.04 -15.93
CA ASP A 304 13.10 10.70 -16.21
C ASP A 304 13.28 10.41 -17.70
N ASN A 305 14.06 11.25 -18.37
CA ASN A 305 14.36 11.12 -19.79
C ASN A 305 15.19 9.89 -20.13
N SER A 306 15.87 9.27 -19.16
CA SER A 306 16.59 8.00 -19.36
C SER A 306 15.68 6.77 -19.40
N HIS A 307 14.37 6.94 -19.19
CA HIS A 307 13.38 5.89 -19.32
C HIS A 307 12.34 6.19 -20.41
N PHE A 308 11.89 5.16 -21.12
CA PHE A 308 10.71 5.15 -21.96
C PHE A 308 9.44 5.07 -21.11
N THR A 309 8.36 5.69 -21.60
CA THR A 309 7.02 5.38 -21.11
C THR A 309 6.67 3.95 -21.50
N ILE A 310 6.15 3.18 -20.55
CA ILE A 310 5.67 1.83 -20.81
C ILE A 310 4.17 1.87 -20.99
N TYR A 311 3.70 1.35 -22.12
CA TYR A 311 2.30 1.11 -22.42
C TYR A 311 2.05 -0.39 -22.38
N LYS A 312 0.98 -0.79 -21.70
CA LYS A 312 0.56 -2.18 -21.68
C LYS A 312 -0.94 -2.29 -21.53
N ARG A 313 -1.50 -3.33 -22.15
CA ARG A 313 -2.82 -3.83 -21.82
C ARG A 313 -2.67 -4.92 -20.76
N ARG A 314 -3.34 -4.73 -19.63
CA ARG A 314 -3.36 -5.70 -18.54
C ARG A 314 -4.68 -6.44 -18.54
N ARG A 315 -4.65 -7.72 -18.88
CA ARG A 315 -5.78 -8.63 -18.79
C ARG A 315 -5.78 -9.30 -17.42
N CYS A 316 -6.85 -9.14 -16.67
CA CYS A 316 -7.05 -9.72 -15.35
C CYS A 316 -8.11 -10.81 -15.42
N PHE A 317 -7.82 -12.00 -14.89
CA PHE A 317 -8.76 -13.12 -14.89
C PHE A 317 -8.46 -14.08 -13.75
N ILE A 318 -9.42 -14.96 -13.45
CA ILE A 318 -9.27 -16.03 -12.46
C ILE A 318 -9.25 -17.36 -13.20
N HIS A 319 -8.27 -18.20 -12.88
CA HIS A 319 -8.16 -19.57 -13.39
C HIS A 319 -7.68 -20.47 -12.25
N ASP A 320 -8.32 -21.63 -12.07
CA ASP A 320 -8.03 -22.59 -11.00
C ASP A 320 -7.90 -21.96 -9.60
N ASN A 321 -8.90 -21.13 -9.25
CA ASN A 321 -8.96 -20.33 -8.02
C ASN A 321 -7.79 -19.34 -7.81
N GLN A 322 -6.99 -19.09 -8.86
CA GLN A 322 -5.85 -18.19 -8.82
C GLN A 322 -6.07 -16.96 -9.69
N TYR A 323 -5.73 -15.79 -9.15
CA TYR A 323 -5.90 -14.51 -9.84
C TYR A 323 -4.64 -14.14 -10.63
N PHE A 324 -4.80 -14.03 -11.95
CA PHE A 324 -3.72 -13.73 -12.87
C PHE A 324 -3.80 -12.31 -13.42
N GLN A 325 -2.63 -11.70 -13.63
CA GLN A 325 -2.46 -10.45 -14.40
C GLN A 325 -1.56 -10.73 -15.59
N LEU A 326 -2.12 -10.72 -16.78
CA LEU A 326 -1.39 -10.86 -18.03
C LEU A 326 -1.09 -9.46 -18.59
N ASP A 327 0.17 -9.05 -18.52
CA ASP A 327 0.69 -7.81 -19.06
C ASP A 327 1.16 -8.01 -20.50
N ILE A 328 0.48 -7.34 -21.43
CA ILE A 328 0.78 -7.35 -22.86
C ILE A 328 1.42 -6.01 -23.19
N TYR A 329 2.72 -6.01 -23.49
CA TYR A 329 3.44 -4.77 -23.77
C TYR A 329 3.08 -4.23 -25.16
N GLU A 330 2.72 -2.96 -25.22
CA GLU A 330 2.23 -2.29 -26.42
C GLU A 330 3.23 -1.27 -26.94
N GLN A 331 3.02 -0.83 -28.18
CA GLN A 331 3.79 0.27 -28.77
C GLN A 331 3.15 1.62 -28.38
N PRO A 332 3.94 2.70 -28.25
CA PRO A 332 5.38 2.78 -28.47
C PRO A 332 6.17 2.23 -27.28
N SER A 333 7.15 1.35 -27.55
CA SER A 333 8.00 0.76 -26.52
C SER A 333 9.40 0.48 -27.06
N HIS A 334 10.36 0.25 -26.15
CA HIS A 334 11.71 -0.15 -26.55
C HIS A 334 11.67 -1.45 -27.35
N PRO A 335 12.52 -1.67 -28.38
CA PRO A 335 12.57 -2.91 -29.16
C PRO A 335 12.52 -4.22 -28.36
N ARG A 336 13.18 -4.26 -27.20
CA ARG A 336 13.18 -5.38 -26.24
C ARG A 336 11.81 -5.72 -25.63
N CYS A 337 10.86 -4.78 -25.62
CA CYS A 337 9.51 -4.99 -25.15
C CYS A 337 8.55 -5.42 -26.27
N LYS A 338 9.00 -5.40 -27.53
CA LYS A 338 8.14 -5.72 -28.68
C LYS A 338 7.71 -7.18 -28.61
N GLY A 339 6.41 -7.41 -28.48
CA GLY A 339 5.83 -8.75 -28.32
C GLY A 339 6.03 -9.38 -26.93
N LEU A 340 6.51 -8.62 -25.94
CA LEU A 340 6.71 -9.11 -24.59
C LEU A 340 5.37 -9.30 -23.88
N ILE A 341 5.14 -10.50 -23.34
CA ILE A 341 3.96 -10.84 -22.54
C ILE A 341 4.42 -11.45 -21.22
N LEU A 342 3.93 -10.91 -20.11
CA LEU A 342 4.27 -11.37 -18.77
C LEU A 342 3.01 -11.74 -18.01
N LEU A 343 2.95 -12.97 -17.48
CA LEU A 343 1.90 -13.43 -16.59
C LEU A 343 2.37 -13.26 -15.15
N GLU A 344 1.61 -12.56 -14.32
CA GLU A 344 1.90 -12.37 -12.89
C GLU A 344 0.79 -12.97 -12.03
N THR A 345 1.19 -13.62 -10.93
CA THR A 345 0.29 -14.15 -9.90
C THR A 345 0.94 -14.01 -8.53
N TYR A 346 0.16 -14.18 -7.46
CA TYR A 346 0.66 -14.26 -6.09
C TYR A 346 0.17 -15.57 -5.49
N SER A 347 1.09 -16.43 -5.08
CA SER A 347 0.78 -17.79 -4.65
C SER A 347 1.75 -18.24 -3.55
N ALA A 348 1.23 -19.00 -2.60
CA ALA A 348 1.94 -19.69 -1.54
C ALA A 348 2.12 -21.19 -1.81
N LEU A 349 1.58 -21.68 -2.94
CA LEU A 349 1.83 -23.03 -3.39
C LEU A 349 3.33 -23.26 -3.61
N ASP A 350 3.75 -24.50 -3.40
CA ASP A 350 5.06 -24.92 -3.87
C ASP A 350 5.14 -24.85 -5.41
N GLU A 351 6.36 -24.94 -5.95
CA GLU A 351 6.59 -24.77 -7.39
C GLU A 351 5.83 -25.82 -8.21
N GLU A 352 5.76 -27.06 -7.75
CA GLU A 352 5.10 -28.15 -8.47
C GLU A 352 3.57 -27.96 -8.51
N GLN A 353 2.98 -27.56 -7.39
CA GLN A 353 1.57 -27.24 -7.28
C GLN A 353 1.22 -26.01 -8.10
N LEU A 354 2.03 -24.95 -8.05
CA LEU A 354 1.81 -23.73 -8.82
C LEU A 354 1.83 -24.02 -10.33
N LEU A 355 2.76 -24.85 -10.81
CA LEU A 355 2.80 -25.23 -12.22
C LEU A 355 1.51 -25.91 -12.69
N LYS A 356 0.82 -26.63 -11.80
CA LYS A 356 -0.47 -27.30 -12.11
C LYS A 356 -1.64 -26.30 -12.21
N THR A 357 -1.57 -25.16 -11.53
CA THR A 357 -2.62 -24.13 -11.56
C THR A 357 -2.42 -23.09 -12.67
N LEU A 358 -1.28 -23.15 -13.39
CA LEU A 358 -1.01 -22.24 -14.50
C LEU A 358 -2.01 -22.47 -15.65
N PRO A 359 -2.48 -21.40 -16.31
CA PRO A 359 -3.48 -21.55 -17.37
C PRO A 359 -2.92 -22.35 -18.56
N PRO A 360 -3.44 -23.56 -18.84
CA PRO A 360 -2.84 -24.46 -19.83
C PRO A 360 -3.02 -23.97 -21.28
N PHE A 361 -3.94 -23.02 -21.48
CA PHE A 361 -4.15 -22.36 -22.76
C PHE A 361 -3.09 -21.29 -23.10
N LEU A 362 -2.19 -20.95 -22.17
CA LEU A 362 -1.08 -20.03 -22.42
C LEU A 362 0.23 -20.78 -22.67
N ASN A 363 1.00 -20.36 -23.68
CA ASN A 363 2.35 -20.88 -23.96
C ASN A 363 3.38 -20.27 -22.99
N ILE A 364 3.37 -20.74 -21.75
CA ILE A 364 4.26 -20.28 -20.68
C ILE A 364 5.63 -20.94 -20.86
N LYS A 365 6.68 -20.14 -21.05
CA LYS A 365 8.04 -20.65 -21.31
C LYS A 365 8.84 -20.94 -20.08
N LYS A 366 8.88 -19.98 -19.16
CA LYS A 366 9.69 -20.05 -17.95
C LYS A 366 9.24 -19.03 -16.92
N GLU A 367 9.55 -19.32 -15.68
CA GLU A 367 9.50 -18.34 -14.62
C GLU A 367 10.65 -17.32 -14.77
N VAL A 368 10.32 -16.04 -14.61
CA VAL A 368 11.23 -14.90 -14.67
C VAL A 368 11.09 -14.01 -13.42
N THR A 369 10.58 -14.58 -12.33
CA THR A 369 10.51 -13.94 -11.01
C THR A 369 11.91 -13.52 -10.56
N GLY A 370 12.04 -12.29 -10.06
CA GLY A 370 13.33 -11.74 -9.60
C GLY A 370 14.35 -11.45 -10.71
N ASN A 371 14.13 -11.90 -11.95
CA ASN A 371 15.08 -11.69 -13.04
C ASN A 371 15.12 -10.19 -13.44
N PRO A 372 16.30 -9.53 -13.38
CA PRO A 372 16.44 -8.11 -13.66
C PRO A 372 16.08 -7.71 -15.09
N ASP A 373 16.25 -8.60 -16.05
CA ASP A 373 15.94 -8.36 -17.46
C ASP A 373 14.43 -8.19 -17.69
N TYR A 374 13.61 -8.81 -16.85
CA TYR A 374 12.15 -8.73 -16.91
C TYR A 374 11.57 -7.75 -15.89
N SER A 375 12.43 -6.90 -15.32
CA SER A 375 12.00 -5.83 -14.44
C SER A 375 11.50 -4.64 -15.25
N MET A 376 10.38 -4.06 -14.84
CA MET A 376 9.79 -2.93 -15.55
C MET A 376 10.74 -1.72 -15.60
N TYR A 377 11.60 -1.56 -14.58
CA TYR A 377 12.61 -0.50 -14.52
C TYR A 377 13.67 -0.68 -15.60
N ASN A 378 14.26 -1.88 -15.71
CA ASN A 378 15.27 -2.13 -16.74
C ASN A 378 14.65 -2.16 -18.14
N LEU A 379 13.43 -2.69 -18.28
CA LEU A 379 12.69 -2.68 -19.55
C LEU A 379 12.45 -1.27 -20.09
N SER A 380 12.24 -0.27 -19.23
CA SER A 380 12.08 1.11 -19.67
C SER A 380 13.39 1.85 -19.93
N LEU A 381 14.56 1.38 -19.50
CA LEU A 381 15.82 2.10 -19.73
C LEU A 381 16.06 2.36 -21.22
N ARG A 382 16.48 3.58 -21.58
CA ARG A 382 16.84 3.91 -22.97
C ARG A 382 18.19 3.36 -23.37
N GLU A 383 19.14 3.35 -22.44
CA GLU A 383 20.50 2.88 -22.66
C GLU A 383 20.57 1.35 -22.83
N ASP A 384 21.64 0.89 -23.46
CA ASP A 384 21.95 -0.54 -23.52
C ASP A 384 22.33 -1.10 -22.15
N TRP A 385 21.74 -2.24 -21.81
CA TRP A 385 21.91 -2.87 -20.49
C TRP A 385 23.34 -3.31 -20.20
N LYS A 386 24.14 -3.58 -21.25
CA LYS A 386 25.54 -4.01 -21.11
C LYS A 386 26.47 -2.89 -20.64
N THR A 387 26.13 -1.64 -20.97
CA THR A 387 26.98 -0.46 -20.73
C THR A 387 26.37 0.51 -19.72
N SER A 388 25.07 0.42 -19.47
CA SER A 388 24.38 1.34 -18.57
C SER A 388 24.78 1.15 -17.10
N LYS A 389 25.26 2.23 -16.49
CA LYS A 389 25.44 2.31 -15.02
C LYS A 389 24.11 2.37 -14.26
N LYS A 390 23.00 2.58 -14.97
CA LYS A 390 21.64 2.63 -14.39
C LYS A 390 20.94 1.27 -14.39
N PHE A 391 21.53 0.23 -15.00
CA PHE A 391 20.93 -1.11 -14.96
C PHE A 391 20.87 -1.64 -13.53
N CYS A 392 19.66 -1.93 -13.06
CA CYS A 392 19.42 -2.41 -11.70
C CYS A 392 19.63 -3.93 -11.67
N ARG A 393 20.78 -4.38 -11.15
CA ARG A 393 21.17 -5.80 -11.09
C ARG A 393 20.53 -6.57 -9.93
N SER A 394 20.19 -5.90 -8.84
CA SER A 394 19.51 -6.51 -7.69
C SER A 394 18.16 -5.84 -7.47
N ILE A 395 17.10 -6.63 -7.64
CA ILE A 395 15.71 -6.23 -7.33
C ILE A 395 15.29 -6.78 -5.96
N ILE A 396 16.13 -7.64 -5.37
CA ILE A 396 15.79 -8.54 -4.28
C ILE A 396 16.05 -7.81 -2.96
N GLY A 397 14.97 -7.50 -2.24
CA GLY A 397 15.02 -7.44 -0.78
C GLY A 397 15.30 -8.84 -0.23
N PRO A 398 15.88 -8.97 0.98
CA PRO A 398 16.56 -10.19 1.48
C PRO A 398 15.78 -11.51 1.41
N GLU A 399 14.46 -11.50 1.19
CA GLU A 399 13.57 -12.66 1.29
C GLU A 399 13.46 -13.55 0.04
N ASN A 400 14.05 -13.18 -1.10
CA ASN A 400 13.99 -14.00 -2.34
C ASN A 400 15.35 -14.55 -2.80
N ARG A 401 16.28 -14.83 -1.88
CA ARG A 401 17.44 -15.68 -2.25
C ARG A 401 16.99 -17.14 -2.30
N PRO A 402 17.17 -17.85 -3.43
CA PRO A 402 17.22 -19.31 -3.38
C PRO A 402 18.36 -19.70 -2.43
N SER A 403 18.15 -20.70 -1.59
CA SER A 403 19.22 -21.32 -0.83
C SER A 403 20.25 -21.87 -1.83
N GLU A 404 21.40 -21.23 -1.96
CA GLU A 404 22.51 -21.75 -2.76
C GLU A 404 23.02 -23.03 -2.09
N THR A 405 22.58 -24.18 -2.61
CA THR A 405 23.28 -25.44 -2.43
C THR A 405 24.60 -25.33 -3.19
N GLY A 406 25.70 -25.38 -2.43
CA GLY A 406 27.04 -25.11 -2.94
C GLY A 406 27.51 -26.13 -3.98
N GLU A 407 27.94 -25.62 -5.12
CA GLU A 407 28.94 -26.28 -5.95
C GLU A 407 30.06 -25.29 -6.24
N LYS A 408 31.23 -25.57 -5.66
CA LYS A 408 32.48 -24.85 -5.91
C LYS A 408 32.95 -25.15 -7.33
N ALA A 409 32.90 -24.17 -8.22
CA ALA A 409 33.67 -24.21 -9.45
C ALA A 409 35.05 -23.55 -9.21
N ASN A 410 36.09 -24.38 -9.18
CA ASN A 410 37.49 -23.96 -9.22
C ASN A 410 37.78 -23.18 -10.50
N GLN A 411 38.35 -21.99 -10.39
CA GLN A 411 39.24 -21.45 -11.42
C GLN A 411 40.54 -20.98 -10.77
N ILE A 412 41.59 -21.63 -11.25
CA ILE A 412 43.01 -21.36 -11.02
C ILE A 412 43.39 -20.23 -11.95
N GLU A 413 44.02 -19.17 -11.45
CA GLU A 413 45.05 -18.45 -12.20
C GLU A 413 46.04 -17.79 -11.24
N LYS A 414 47.32 -18.12 -11.47
CA LYS A 414 48.52 -17.62 -10.78
C LYS A 414 49.08 -16.42 -11.53
N SER A 415 49.60 -15.44 -10.78
CA SER A 415 50.95 -14.83 -10.89
C SER A 415 50.91 -13.44 -10.23
N ASP A 416 51.52 -13.30 -9.04
CA ASP A 416 52.81 -12.61 -8.78
C ASP A 416 52.65 -11.07 -8.70
N SER A 417 53.31 -10.29 -7.85
CA SER A 417 54.06 -10.38 -6.60
C SER A 417 54.36 -8.92 -6.18
N ASN A 418 54.82 -8.71 -4.93
CA ASN A 418 55.26 -7.44 -4.31
C ASN A 418 54.12 -6.53 -3.80
N GLY A 419 53.89 -6.29 -2.51
CA GLY A 419 54.78 -6.28 -1.35
C GLY A 419 55.10 -4.84 -0.99
N TYR A 420 54.40 -4.26 0.00
CA TYR A 420 54.96 -3.38 1.03
C TYR A 420 53.90 -3.10 2.10
N SER A 421 54.23 -3.50 3.32
CA SER A 421 53.54 -3.17 4.56
C SER A 421 53.99 -1.78 5.01
N GLN A 422 53.05 -0.92 5.43
CA GLN A 422 53.35 0.10 6.44
C GLN A 422 52.11 0.48 7.24
N THR A 423 52.12 0.04 8.49
CA THR A 423 51.33 0.52 9.62
C THR A 423 51.72 1.96 9.99
N CYS A 424 50.74 2.82 10.28
CA CYS A 424 50.91 3.96 11.18
C CYS A 424 49.62 4.21 12.00
N LYS A 425 49.75 4.02 13.31
CA LYS A 425 49.01 4.73 14.37
C LYS A 425 49.36 6.24 14.25
N THR A 426 48.63 7.26 14.67
CA THR A 426 47.92 7.51 15.94
C THR A 426 47.27 8.91 15.88
N ASN A 427 46.39 9.18 16.85
CA ASN A 427 46.02 10.48 17.45
C ASN A 427 44.74 11.17 16.98
N GLY A 428 43.78 11.21 17.91
CA GLY A 428 42.59 12.01 17.84
C GLY A 428 42.78 13.43 18.37
N TYR A 429 41.72 14.22 18.23
CA TYR A 429 41.41 15.36 19.07
C TYR A 429 39.88 15.49 19.17
N ASN A 430 39.37 15.39 20.40
CA ASN A 430 38.03 15.81 20.78
C ASN A 430 37.94 17.33 20.71
N ARG A 431 36.80 17.85 20.24
CA ARG A 431 36.17 19.04 20.83
C ARG A 431 34.65 18.96 20.65
N GLN A 432 34.00 18.81 21.79
CA GLN A 432 32.58 19.01 22.03
C GLN A 432 32.25 20.49 21.88
N GLU A 433 31.14 20.82 21.23
CA GLU A 433 30.32 21.98 21.62
C GLU A 433 28.85 21.54 21.56
N GLU A 434 28.32 21.25 22.75
CA GLU A 434 26.90 21.07 23.04
C GLU A 434 26.21 22.45 23.03
N ILE A 435 25.17 22.62 22.23
CA ILE A 435 24.22 23.73 22.40
C ILE A 435 22.95 23.15 23.01
N VAL A 436 22.84 23.34 24.32
CA VAL A 436 21.68 23.06 25.16
C VAL A 436 20.61 24.14 24.92
N MET A 437 19.42 23.76 24.45
CA MET A 437 18.21 24.58 24.62
C MET A 437 17.32 23.94 25.70
N LYS A 438 17.14 24.67 26.80
CA LYS A 438 16.28 24.32 27.94
C LYS A 438 14.78 24.50 27.57
N PRO A 439 13.89 23.67 28.13
CA PRO A 439 12.45 23.76 27.92
C PRO A 439 11.81 24.86 28.80
N ALA A 440 10.84 25.58 28.24
CA ALA A 440 10.01 26.53 28.98
C ALA A 440 8.90 25.80 29.76
N VAL A 441 8.75 26.26 31.00
CA VAL A 441 8.01 25.71 32.13
C VAL A 441 6.49 25.85 31.99
N ASN A 442 5.79 24.84 32.55
CA ASN A 442 4.38 24.76 32.91
C ASN A 442 3.75 26.05 33.46
N GLY A 443 2.51 26.32 33.06
CA GLY A 443 1.54 27.11 33.82
C GLY A 443 0.26 26.31 34.04
N LYS A 444 0.04 25.85 35.27
CA LYS A 444 -1.27 25.42 35.78
C LYS A 444 -2.10 26.67 36.09
N ILE A 445 -3.40 26.65 35.75
CA ILE A 445 -4.58 26.76 36.65
C ILE A 445 -5.76 26.20 35.88
#